data_AF-A0A433PD08-F1
#
_entry.id   AF-A0A433PD08-F1
#
_cell.length_a   1.000
_cell.length_b   1.000
_cell.length_c   1.000
_cell.angle_alpha   90.00
_cell.angle_beta   90.00
_cell.angle_gamma   90.00
#
_symmetry.space_group_name_H-M   'P 1'
#
loop_
_entity.id
_entity.type
_entity.pdbx_description
1 polymer ?
#
loop_
_entity_poly.entity_id
_entity_poly.type
_entity_poly.pdbx_seq_one_letter_code
_entity_poly.pdbx_strand_id
1 'polypeptide(L)'
;METQRQKLYRYNDLWKTHRDHVVRMQKQLRAEVLPDVTQRFAFDKERLNKIDEYIDDEVTIFRFLKKARFDQVQAQKKILAAIEWRINFDIDSVTLQTLPTSLFRKPLVHFHGHDVLNRPVVVCRLRNYPHILKTKRNGERLEEGEVTAEALEKMSAFCMELGRKFTLEMTRPPAKQKSMQIYQSRLVPFALGLLNTYPSCIGGVYVLNYGPLYNTLWSVAKLVLPGKATSRILFVNKEKVKQCIEEETLLQEFGGNNVTTYSPDTDPLLARHGGRPAGINSSACEEEEVGGEERWPKEINSLEPVAPMPKKSMFARVSMGRGREMKAA
;
A
#
# COMPACT_ATOMS: atom_id res chain seq x y z
N MET A 1 -15.79 6.20 -16.39
CA MET A 1 -14.40 5.95 -15.94
C MET A 1 -14.11 4.46 -16.02
N GLU A 2 -12.86 4.05 -16.29
CA GLU A 2 -12.43 2.64 -16.31
C GLU A 2 -12.56 2.01 -14.90
N THR A 3 -13.25 0.86 -14.80
CA THR A 3 -13.50 0.18 -13.52
C THR A 3 -12.23 -0.46 -12.95
N GLN A 4 -12.21 -0.76 -11.65
CA GLN A 4 -11.08 -1.46 -11.04
C GLN A 4 -10.88 -2.86 -11.66
N ARG A 5 -11.96 -3.56 -12.05
CA ARG A 5 -11.91 -4.88 -12.71
C ARG A 5 -11.33 -4.80 -14.13
N GLN A 6 -11.68 -3.78 -14.92
CA GLN A 6 -11.07 -3.52 -16.23
C GLN A 6 -9.56 -3.25 -16.11
N LYS A 7 -9.14 -2.48 -15.11
CA LYS A 7 -7.72 -2.23 -14.80
C LYS A 7 -6.96 -3.50 -14.44
N LEU A 8 -7.61 -4.47 -13.77
CA LEU A 8 -7.00 -5.75 -13.43
C LEU A 8 -6.78 -6.61 -14.69
N TYR A 9 -7.81 -6.82 -15.52
CA TYR A 9 -7.66 -7.58 -16.77
C TYR A 9 -6.54 -7.00 -17.65
N ARG A 10 -6.57 -5.68 -17.88
CA ARG A 10 -5.53 -4.99 -18.65
C ARG A 10 -4.12 -5.10 -18.05
N TYR A 11 -3.99 -5.19 -16.72
CA TYR A 11 -2.71 -5.41 -16.07
C TYR A 11 -2.21 -6.84 -16.24
N ASN A 12 -3.13 -7.81 -16.19
CA ASN A 12 -2.86 -9.23 -16.37
C ASN A 12 -2.50 -9.55 -17.83
N ASP A 13 -3.07 -8.84 -18.80
CA ASP A 13 -2.71 -8.97 -20.22
C ASP A 13 -1.37 -8.27 -20.53
N LEU A 14 -1.11 -7.08 -19.97
CA LEU A 14 0.21 -6.44 -20.03
C LEU A 14 1.32 -7.34 -19.44
N TRP A 15 1.01 -8.15 -18.42
CA TRP A 15 1.94 -9.14 -17.88
C TRP A 15 2.26 -10.22 -18.92
N LYS A 16 1.23 -10.85 -19.52
CA LYS A 16 1.41 -11.86 -20.57
C LYS A 16 2.25 -11.33 -21.73
N THR A 17 1.92 -10.15 -22.25
CA THR A 17 2.58 -9.54 -23.43
C THR A 17 4.04 -9.16 -23.16
N HIS A 18 4.43 -8.87 -21.91
CA HIS A 18 5.77 -8.37 -21.59
C HIS A 18 6.58 -9.30 -20.66
N ARG A 19 6.19 -10.56 -20.48
CA ARG A 19 6.95 -11.51 -19.64
C ARG A 19 8.42 -11.64 -20.10
N ASP A 20 8.68 -11.67 -21.40
CA ASP A 20 10.05 -11.74 -21.93
C ASP A 20 10.86 -10.47 -21.65
N HIS A 21 10.22 -9.31 -21.43
CA HIS A 21 10.93 -8.10 -21.01
C HIS A 21 11.44 -8.25 -19.58
N VAL A 22 10.70 -8.96 -18.71
CA VAL A 22 11.10 -9.29 -17.34
C VAL A 22 12.31 -10.22 -17.37
N VAL A 23 12.24 -11.33 -18.11
CA VAL A 23 13.34 -12.30 -18.23
C VAL A 23 14.60 -11.67 -18.82
N ARG A 24 14.48 -10.79 -19.83
CA ARG A 24 15.62 -10.04 -20.38
C ARG A 24 16.22 -9.08 -19.35
N MET A 25 15.39 -8.32 -18.62
CA MET A 25 15.85 -7.42 -17.55
C MET A 25 16.55 -8.18 -16.43
N GLN A 26 16.01 -9.31 -15.97
CA GLN A 26 16.62 -10.14 -14.93
C GLN A 26 17.98 -10.72 -15.33
N LYS A 27 18.18 -11.06 -16.61
CA LYS A 27 19.49 -11.46 -17.15
C LYS A 27 20.45 -10.27 -17.20
N GLN A 28 19.99 -9.12 -17.69
CA GLN A 28 20.82 -7.91 -17.79
C GLN A 28 21.28 -7.42 -16.41
N LEU A 29 20.40 -7.42 -15.41
CA LEU A 29 20.72 -7.00 -14.03
C LEU A 29 21.83 -7.86 -13.41
N ARG A 30 21.82 -9.19 -13.63
CA ARG A 30 22.90 -10.06 -13.13
C ARG A 30 24.22 -9.91 -13.89
N ALA A 31 24.16 -9.59 -15.19
CA ALA A 31 25.35 -9.39 -16.01
C ALA A 31 26.03 -8.03 -15.76
N GLU A 32 25.25 -6.98 -15.51
CA GLU A 32 25.73 -5.60 -15.49
C GLU A 32 25.64 -4.93 -14.10
N VAL A 33 24.53 -5.11 -13.37
CA VAL A 33 24.27 -4.38 -12.12
C VAL A 33 24.80 -5.12 -10.90
N LEU A 34 24.62 -6.44 -10.81
CA LEU A 34 25.10 -7.22 -9.67
C LEU A 34 26.64 -7.13 -9.49
N PRO A 35 27.48 -7.16 -10.56
CA PRO A 35 28.93 -6.98 -10.41
C PRO A 35 29.33 -5.56 -9.95
N ASP A 36 28.75 -4.51 -10.54
CA ASP A 36 28.99 -3.10 -10.15
C ASP A 36 28.67 -2.89 -8.66
N VAL A 37 27.49 -3.33 -8.24
CA VAL A 37 27.03 -3.22 -6.85
C VAL A 37 27.90 -4.07 -5.91
N THR A 38 28.34 -5.26 -6.32
CA THR A 38 29.28 -6.10 -5.54
C THR A 38 30.61 -5.37 -5.32
N GLN A 39 31.19 -4.80 -6.39
CA GLN A 39 32.47 -4.10 -6.33
C GLN A 39 32.40 -2.82 -5.51
N ARG A 40 31.32 -2.04 -5.64
CA ARG A 40 31.16 -0.72 -5.00
C ARG A 40 30.87 -0.79 -3.49
N PHE A 41 30.24 -1.86 -3.02
CA PHE A 41 29.81 -1.99 -1.62
C PHE A 41 30.49 -3.15 -0.86
N ALA A 42 31.38 -3.91 -1.50
CA ALA A 42 32.22 -4.95 -0.91
C ALA A 42 31.44 -5.98 -0.04
N PHE A 43 30.34 -6.50 -0.58
CA PHE A 43 29.39 -7.32 0.17
C PHE A 43 29.86 -8.75 0.50
N ASP A 44 29.39 -9.23 1.64
CA ASP A 44 29.34 -10.64 1.98
C ASP A 44 28.30 -11.41 1.13
N LYS A 45 28.34 -12.75 1.23
CA LYS A 45 27.47 -13.65 0.46
C LYS A 45 25.99 -13.52 0.83
N GLU A 46 25.64 -13.15 2.06
CA GLU A 46 24.24 -13.03 2.49
C GLU A 46 23.59 -11.79 1.90
N ARG A 47 24.28 -10.65 1.93
CA ARG A 47 23.86 -9.39 1.29
C ARG A 47 23.72 -9.56 -0.23
N LEU A 48 24.63 -10.29 -0.87
CA LEU A 48 24.53 -10.62 -2.31
C LEU A 48 23.31 -11.51 -2.62
N ASN A 49 23.05 -12.56 -1.83
CA ASN A 49 21.87 -13.40 -2.00
C ASN A 49 20.57 -12.57 -1.89
N LYS A 50 20.50 -11.60 -0.95
CA LYS A 50 19.33 -10.72 -0.78
C LYS A 50 19.09 -9.79 -1.98
N ILE A 51 20.15 -9.38 -2.68
CA ILE A 51 20.04 -8.60 -3.91
C ILE A 51 19.58 -9.49 -5.07
N ASP A 52 20.07 -10.74 -5.19
CA ASP A 52 19.59 -11.67 -6.24
C ASP A 52 18.12 -12.09 -6.00
N GLU A 53 17.72 -12.33 -4.75
CA GLU A 53 16.31 -12.53 -4.33
C GLU A 53 15.39 -11.35 -4.72
N TYR A 54 15.93 -10.13 -4.78
CA TYR A 54 15.20 -8.94 -5.23
C TYR A 54 15.17 -8.81 -6.77
N ILE A 55 16.21 -9.28 -7.47
CA ILE A 55 16.23 -9.40 -8.93
C ILE A 55 15.25 -10.52 -9.39
N ASP A 56 15.11 -11.59 -8.62
CA ASP A 56 14.21 -12.72 -8.93
C ASP A 56 12.71 -12.45 -8.76
N ASP A 57 12.34 -11.36 -8.10
CA ASP A 57 10.95 -10.91 -7.99
C ASP A 57 10.43 -10.40 -9.34
N GLU A 58 9.97 -11.34 -10.18
CA GLU A 58 9.44 -11.10 -11.53
C GLU A 58 8.31 -10.05 -11.52
N VAL A 59 7.53 -9.98 -10.43
CA VAL A 59 6.46 -9.00 -10.24
C VAL A 59 7.02 -7.60 -10.01
N THR A 60 8.04 -7.44 -9.17
CA THR A 60 8.71 -6.16 -8.92
C THR A 60 9.47 -5.68 -10.16
N ILE A 61 10.20 -6.55 -10.86
CA ILE A 61 10.85 -6.20 -12.13
C ILE A 61 9.83 -5.74 -13.18
N PHE A 62 8.69 -6.45 -13.32
CA PHE A 62 7.58 -6.00 -14.18
C PHE A 62 6.97 -4.66 -13.76
N ARG A 63 6.85 -4.39 -12.46
CA ARG A 63 6.37 -3.10 -11.95
C ARG A 63 7.32 -1.95 -12.31
N PHE A 64 8.64 -2.16 -12.27
CA PHE A 64 9.64 -1.21 -12.76
C PHE A 64 9.54 -0.99 -14.27
N LEU A 65 9.52 -2.07 -15.06
CA LEU A 65 9.32 -2.02 -16.51
C LEU A 65 8.05 -1.24 -16.88
N LYS A 66 6.90 -1.57 -16.29
CA LYS A 66 5.64 -0.85 -16.50
C LYS A 66 5.72 0.63 -16.09
N LYS A 67 6.44 0.98 -15.02
CA LYS A 67 6.68 2.38 -14.62
C LYS A 67 7.55 3.12 -15.65
N ALA A 68 8.50 2.42 -16.27
CA ALA A 68 9.34 2.90 -17.36
C ALA A 68 8.68 2.80 -18.76
N ARG A 69 7.42 2.34 -18.87
CA ARG A 69 6.72 2.07 -20.15
C ARG A 69 7.39 0.98 -21.02
N PHE A 70 8.03 0.01 -20.38
CA PHE A 70 8.78 -1.11 -20.98
C PHE A 70 10.07 -0.74 -21.73
N ASP A 71 10.53 0.51 -21.61
CA ASP A 71 11.90 0.92 -21.91
C ASP A 71 12.86 0.23 -20.93
N GLN A 72 13.80 -0.55 -21.47
CA GLN A 72 14.74 -1.36 -20.70
C GLN A 72 15.77 -0.49 -19.96
N VAL A 73 16.38 0.50 -20.63
CA VAL A 73 17.41 1.36 -20.05
C VAL A 73 16.84 2.24 -18.93
N GLN A 74 15.61 2.74 -19.11
CA GLN A 74 14.89 3.49 -18.09
C GLN A 74 14.38 2.61 -16.95
N ALA A 75 14.10 1.32 -17.18
CA ALA A 75 13.79 0.38 -16.11
C ALA A 75 15.05 0.04 -15.29
N GLN A 76 16.13 -0.38 -15.94
CA GLN A 76 17.42 -0.70 -15.32
C GLN A 76 17.91 0.42 -14.41
N LYS A 77 17.95 1.66 -14.89
CA LYS A 77 18.36 2.84 -14.10
C LYS A 77 17.50 3.08 -12.86
N LYS A 78 16.22 2.65 -12.87
CA LYS A 78 15.31 2.78 -11.72
C LYS A 78 15.40 1.59 -10.76
N ILE A 79 15.78 0.42 -11.26
CA ILE A 79 16.04 -0.78 -10.46
C ILE A 79 17.38 -0.65 -9.73
N LEU A 80 18.45 -0.18 -10.41
CA LEU A 80 19.73 0.17 -9.78
C LEU A 80 19.53 1.18 -8.65
N ALA A 81 18.86 2.30 -8.91
CA ALA A 81 18.59 3.31 -7.87
C ALA A 81 17.72 2.79 -6.72
N ALA A 82 16.88 1.76 -6.96
CA ALA A 82 16.12 1.09 -5.91
C ALA A 82 16.98 0.13 -5.08
N ILE A 83 17.90 -0.61 -5.71
CA ILE A 83 18.89 -1.47 -5.05
C ILE A 83 19.84 -0.61 -4.20
N GLU A 84 20.40 0.46 -4.77
CA GLU A 84 21.23 1.44 -4.04
C GLU A 84 20.47 2.05 -2.85
N TRP A 85 19.18 2.36 -2.99
CA TRP A 85 18.37 2.84 -1.87
C TRP A 85 18.14 1.76 -0.81
N ARG A 86 17.88 0.50 -1.18
CA ARG A 86 17.74 -0.62 -0.22
C ARG A 86 19.01 -0.80 0.61
N ILE A 87 20.16 -0.75 -0.05
CA ILE A 87 21.50 -0.85 0.55
C ILE A 87 21.73 0.31 1.53
N ASN A 88 21.60 1.56 1.07
CA ASN A 88 21.90 2.74 1.88
C ASN A 88 20.90 2.96 3.04
N PHE A 89 19.69 2.39 2.95
CA PHE A 89 18.69 2.40 4.03
C PHE A 89 18.69 1.09 4.86
N ASP A 90 19.61 0.16 4.55
CA ASP A 90 19.80 -1.15 5.20
C ASP A 90 18.50 -1.97 5.32
N ILE A 91 17.66 -1.94 4.28
CA ILE A 91 16.30 -2.50 4.28
C ILE A 91 16.26 -3.98 4.69
N ASP A 92 17.23 -4.75 4.23
CA ASP A 92 17.28 -6.19 4.41
C ASP A 92 17.66 -6.60 5.86
N SER A 93 18.07 -5.66 6.72
CA SER A 93 18.23 -5.88 8.17
C SER A 93 16.98 -5.54 9.00
N VAL A 94 15.97 -4.87 8.42
CA VAL A 94 14.79 -4.40 9.16
C VAL A 94 13.82 -5.56 9.40
N THR A 95 13.82 -6.07 10.63
CA THR A 95 12.90 -7.10 11.11
C THR A 95 11.93 -6.56 12.16
N LEU A 96 10.89 -7.34 12.46
CA LEU A 96 9.94 -7.12 13.57
C LEU A 96 10.65 -6.84 14.90
N GLN A 97 11.77 -7.52 15.18
CA GLN A 97 12.53 -7.38 16.42
C GLN A 97 13.45 -6.14 16.44
N THR A 98 13.78 -5.55 15.28
CA THR A 98 14.54 -4.29 15.20
C THR A 98 13.68 -3.04 15.37
N LEU A 99 12.36 -3.18 15.26
CA LEU A 99 11.39 -2.10 15.32
C LEU A 99 10.75 -1.99 16.72
N PRO A 100 10.45 -0.78 17.23
CA PRO A 100 9.78 -0.61 18.53
C PRO A 100 8.45 -1.37 18.60
N THR A 101 8.30 -2.23 19.63
CA THR A 101 7.09 -3.05 19.86
C THR A 101 5.81 -2.22 20.02
N SER A 102 5.94 -0.96 20.43
CA SER A 102 4.87 0.04 20.49
C SER A 102 4.16 0.24 19.15
N LEU A 103 4.89 0.15 18.03
CA LEU A 103 4.36 0.27 16.66
C LEU A 103 3.42 -0.88 16.26
N PHE A 104 3.46 -2.01 16.99
CA PHE A 104 2.67 -3.20 16.71
C PHE A 104 1.56 -3.43 17.74
N ARG A 105 1.79 -3.13 19.03
CA ARG A 105 0.75 -3.26 20.09
C ARG A 105 -0.45 -2.33 19.89
N LYS A 106 -0.22 -1.13 19.32
CA LYS A 106 -1.28 -0.21 18.88
C LYS A 106 -1.00 0.17 17.43
N PRO A 107 -1.31 -0.72 16.46
CA PRO A 107 -0.74 -0.63 15.12
C PRO A 107 -1.19 0.63 14.40
N LEU A 108 -0.23 1.44 13.95
CA LEU A 108 -0.46 2.50 12.99
C LEU A 108 -0.78 1.91 11.61
N VAL A 109 -0.13 0.79 11.26
CA VAL A 109 -0.29 0.05 10.00
C VAL A 109 -0.25 -1.45 10.30
N HIS A 110 -1.14 -2.24 9.69
CA HIS A 110 -1.12 -3.71 9.72
C HIS A 110 -1.93 -4.27 8.53
N PHE A 111 -1.71 -5.53 8.15
CA PHE A 111 -2.51 -6.21 7.14
C PHE A 111 -3.79 -6.78 7.75
N HIS A 112 -4.89 -6.72 6.99
CA HIS A 112 -6.17 -7.31 7.38
C HIS A 112 -7.05 -7.55 6.15
N GLY A 113 -7.41 -8.80 5.87
CA GLY A 113 -8.42 -9.14 4.85
C GLY A 113 -8.04 -8.78 3.42
N HIS A 114 -9.05 -8.83 2.54
CA HIS A 114 -8.92 -8.63 1.10
C HIS A 114 -10.09 -7.80 0.55
N ASP A 115 -9.82 -7.03 -0.50
CA ASP A 115 -10.81 -6.26 -1.25
C ASP A 115 -11.52 -7.11 -2.34
N VAL A 116 -12.54 -6.58 -3.02
CA VAL A 116 -13.36 -7.30 -4.02
C VAL A 116 -12.62 -7.71 -5.31
N LEU A 117 -11.34 -7.37 -5.45
CA LEU A 117 -10.43 -7.89 -6.48
C LEU A 117 -9.38 -8.84 -5.86
N ASN A 118 -9.71 -9.38 -4.68
CA ASN A 118 -8.87 -10.17 -3.78
C ASN A 118 -7.50 -9.48 -3.53
N ARG A 119 -7.46 -8.15 -3.48
CA ARG A 119 -6.24 -7.40 -3.17
C ARG A 119 -6.13 -7.25 -1.65
N PRO A 120 -5.07 -7.75 -0.97
CA PRO A 120 -4.96 -7.59 0.47
C PRO A 120 -5.01 -6.12 0.89
N VAL A 121 -5.65 -5.89 2.03
CA VAL A 121 -5.87 -4.55 2.58
C VAL A 121 -4.89 -4.33 3.73
N VAL A 122 -4.23 -3.17 3.70
CA VAL A 122 -3.43 -2.67 4.82
C VAL A 122 -4.22 -1.58 5.52
N VAL A 123 -4.58 -1.80 6.78
CA VAL A 123 -5.37 -0.85 7.56
C VAL A 123 -4.44 0.13 8.28
N CYS A 124 -4.58 1.41 7.92
CA CYS A 124 -3.82 2.53 8.48
C CYS A 124 -4.69 3.31 9.47
N ARG A 125 -4.30 3.39 10.74
CA ARG A 125 -5.05 4.07 11.82
C ARG A 125 -4.33 5.32 12.30
N LEU A 126 -4.63 6.48 11.70
CA LEU A 126 -4.00 7.76 12.09
C LEU A 126 -4.24 8.16 13.57
N ARG A 127 -5.27 7.62 14.24
CA ARG A 127 -5.47 7.78 15.70
C ARG A 127 -4.41 7.08 16.56
N ASN A 128 -3.67 6.12 15.98
CA ASN A 128 -2.55 5.40 16.59
C ASN A 128 -1.19 6.02 16.18
N TYR A 129 -1.16 7.20 15.57
CA TYR A 129 0.09 7.84 15.15
C TYR A 129 0.94 8.18 16.40
N PRO A 130 2.16 7.65 16.54
CA PRO A 130 2.93 7.78 17.78
C PRO A 130 3.51 9.19 17.98
N HIS A 131 3.80 9.53 19.22
CA HIS A 131 4.57 10.74 19.53
C HIS A 131 6.02 10.57 19.06
N ILE A 132 6.47 11.44 18.16
CA ILE A 132 7.78 11.32 17.51
C ILE A 132 8.82 12.12 18.27
N LEU A 133 9.85 11.43 18.77
CA LEU A 133 11.03 12.09 19.31
C LEU A 133 11.81 12.80 18.21
N LYS A 134 12.19 14.06 18.47
CA LYS A 134 12.98 14.89 17.53
C LYS A 134 14.46 14.49 17.46
N THR A 135 15.00 14.01 18.58
CA THR A 135 16.42 13.69 18.74
C THR A 135 16.55 12.57 19.78
N LYS A 136 17.48 11.64 19.56
CA LYS A 136 18.00 10.71 20.56
C LYS A 136 19.39 11.19 20.94
N ARG A 137 19.75 11.35 22.23
CA ARG A 137 21.17 11.59 22.57
C ARG A 137 21.93 10.27 22.50
N ASN A 138 23.19 10.33 22.07
CA ASN A 138 24.03 9.13 21.98
C ASN A 138 24.13 8.45 23.37
N GLY A 139 23.77 7.17 23.44
CA GLY A 139 23.73 6.39 24.68
C GLY A 139 22.36 6.26 25.34
N GLU A 140 21.36 7.10 25.02
CA GLU A 140 20.02 6.96 25.60
C GLU A 140 19.31 5.70 25.07
N ARG A 141 18.73 4.93 25.98
CA ARG A 141 17.86 3.79 25.67
C ARG A 141 16.42 4.31 25.60
N LEU A 142 15.72 4.04 24.50
CA LEU A 142 14.32 4.45 24.33
C LEU A 142 13.43 3.77 25.38
N GLU A 143 12.50 4.53 25.95
CA GLU A 143 11.48 4.00 26.87
C GLU A 143 10.38 3.23 26.10
N GLU A 144 9.63 2.38 26.81
CA GLU A 144 8.61 1.52 26.20
C GLU A 144 7.40 2.34 25.72
N GLY A 145 7.43 2.73 24.46
CA GLY A 145 6.41 3.58 23.84
C GLY A 145 7.01 4.59 22.86
N GLU A 146 8.28 4.95 23.04
CA GLU A 146 8.95 5.98 22.25
C GLU A 146 9.22 5.54 20.80
N VAL A 147 9.10 6.50 19.87
CA VAL A 147 9.32 6.28 18.44
C VAL A 147 10.12 7.44 17.87
N THR A 148 11.25 7.15 17.21
CA THR A 148 12.01 8.13 16.44
C THR A 148 11.46 8.28 15.03
N ALA A 149 11.81 9.37 14.33
CA ALA A 149 11.46 9.52 12.91
C ALA A 149 12.03 8.35 12.06
N GLU A 150 13.28 7.96 12.30
CA GLU A 150 13.95 6.83 11.65
C GLU A 150 13.20 5.50 11.86
N ALA A 151 12.74 5.22 13.09
CA ALA A 151 11.97 4.00 13.38
C ALA A 151 10.62 3.97 12.62
N LEU A 152 9.98 5.13 12.43
CA LEU A 152 8.77 5.25 11.62
C LEU A 152 9.05 5.09 10.12
N GLU A 153 10.21 5.56 9.62
CA GLU A 153 10.65 5.31 8.25
C GLU A 153 10.97 3.83 8.02
N LYS A 154 11.76 3.20 8.88
CA LYS A 154 12.05 1.75 8.82
C LYS A 154 10.77 0.91 8.90
N MET A 155 9.83 1.23 9.79
CA MET A 155 8.50 0.59 9.84
C MET A 155 7.71 0.78 8.55
N SER A 156 7.73 1.98 7.96
CA SER A 156 7.04 2.26 6.69
C SER A 156 7.65 1.49 5.52
N ALA A 157 8.97 1.36 5.47
CA ALA A 157 9.67 0.58 4.46
C ALA A 157 9.45 -0.93 4.64
N PHE A 158 9.48 -1.42 5.88
CA PHE A 158 9.13 -2.79 6.27
C PHE A 158 7.71 -3.15 5.84
N CYS A 159 6.72 -2.28 6.06
CA CYS A 159 5.35 -2.48 5.57
C CYS A 159 5.27 -2.61 4.03
N MET A 160 6.05 -1.83 3.28
CA MET A 160 6.12 -1.94 1.83
C MET A 160 6.84 -3.23 1.37
N GLU A 161 7.84 -3.69 2.11
CA GLU A 161 8.58 -4.93 1.84
C GLU A 161 7.74 -6.19 2.15
N LEU A 162 7.00 -6.20 3.26
CA LEU A 162 5.96 -7.21 3.53
C LEU A 162 4.93 -7.23 2.40
N GLY A 163 4.46 -6.06 1.97
CA GLY A 163 3.55 -5.91 0.84
C GLY A 163 4.13 -6.47 -0.47
N ARG A 164 5.42 -6.22 -0.74
CA ARG A 164 6.14 -6.79 -1.89
C ARG A 164 6.14 -8.32 -1.82
N LYS A 165 6.70 -8.90 -0.74
CA LYS A 165 6.83 -10.35 -0.56
C LYS A 165 5.49 -11.07 -0.65
N PHE A 166 4.46 -10.57 0.04
CA PHE A 166 3.12 -11.15 -0.02
C PHE A 166 2.52 -11.07 -1.43
N THR A 167 2.72 -9.98 -2.20
CA THR A 167 2.28 -9.99 -3.60
C THR A 167 3.00 -10.99 -4.49
N LEU A 168 4.27 -11.30 -4.24
CA LEU A 168 5.01 -12.29 -5.00
C LEU A 168 4.44 -13.69 -4.72
N GLU A 169 4.21 -14.04 -3.44
CA GLU A 169 3.49 -15.27 -3.05
C GLU A 169 2.14 -15.39 -3.77
N MET A 170 1.33 -14.33 -3.75
CA MET A 170 0.01 -14.28 -4.38
C MET A 170 0.00 -14.27 -5.92
N THR A 171 1.16 -14.39 -6.56
CA THR A 171 1.28 -14.60 -8.01
C THR A 171 1.82 -15.97 -8.40
N ARG A 172 2.32 -16.75 -7.43
CA ARG A 172 2.77 -18.13 -7.66
C ARG A 172 1.56 -19.07 -7.73
N PRO A 173 1.49 -20.03 -8.67
CA PRO A 173 0.30 -20.87 -8.82
C PRO A 173 0.01 -21.74 -7.58
N PRO A 174 -1.26 -22.06 -7.28
CA PRO A 174 -2.49 -21.63 -7.95
C PRO A 174 -3.11 -20.35 -7.35
N ALA A 175 -2.34 -19.49 -6.67
CA ALA A 175 -2.85 -18.23 -6.15
C ALA A 175 -3.36 -17.33 -7.30
N LYS A 176 -4.69 -17.21 -7.40
CA LYS A 176 -5.40 -16.51 -8.49
C LYS A 176 -4.82 -15.10 -8.68
N GLN A 177 -4.63 -14.68 -9.93
CA GLN A 177 -3.81 -13.51 -10.31
C GLN A 177 -4.31 -12.18 -9.70
N LYS A 178 -3.60 -11.68 -8.67
CA LYS A 178 -4.00 -10.54 -7.82
C LYS A 178 -3.01 -9.36 -7.88
N SER A 179 -3.45 -8.20 -7.39
CA SER A 179 -2.60 -7.01 -7.15
C SER A 179 -2.82 -6.51 -5.70
N MET A 180 -2.02 -5.60 -5.14
CA MET A 180 -2.17 -5.17 -3.72
C MET A 180 -1.43 -3.87 -3.40
N GLN A 181 -2.06 -2.90 -2.71
CA GLN A 181 -1.56 -1.52 -2.76
C GLN A 181 -2.16 -0.46 -1.73
N ILE A 182 -1.61 -0.21 -0.51
CA ILE A 182 -2.07 0.86 0.48
C ILE A 182 -0.91 1.78 1.08
N TYR A 183 -0.98 2.37 2.30
CA TYR A 183 -0.56 3.79 2.62
C TYR A 183 -0.26 4.06 4.14
N GLN A 184 0.28 5.20 4.68
CA GLN A 184 0.46 6.60 4.19
C GLN A 184 1.74 7.40 4.69
N SER A 185 1.69 8.37 5.65
CA SER A 185 2.71 9.46 5.79
C SER A 185 2.86 10.23 7.14
N ARG A 186 4.11 10.43 7.59
CA ARG A 186 4.81 11.75 7.55
C ARG A 186 6.06 11.57 6.65
N LEU A 187 6.95 12.56 6.57
CA LEU A 187 8.24 12.51 5.84
C LEU A 187 8.08 12.44 4.31
N VAL A 188 7.91 13.62 3.72
CA VAL A 188 7.63 13.83 2.29
C VAL A 188 8.70 13.24 1.34
N PRO A 189 10.02 13.50 1.52
CA PRO A 189 11.04 12.96 0.62
C PRO A 189 11.12 11.43 0.70
N PHE A 190 11.04 10.89 1.90
CA PHE A 190 11.05 9.44 2.16
C PHE A 190 9.84 8.75 1.52
N ALA A 191 8.63 9.31 1.61
CA ALA A 191 7.44 8.78 0.94
C ALA A 191 7.56 8.78 -0.60
N LEU A 192 8.25 9.77 -1.18
CA LEU A 192 8.59 9.78 -2.61
C LEU A 192 9.68 8.73 -2.95
N GLY A 193 10.61 8.47 -2.02
CA GLY A 193 11.56 7.35 -2.07
C GLY A 193 10.85 6.00 -2.13
N LEU A 194 9.92 5.73 -1.21
CA LEU A 194 9.11 4.51 -1.22
C LEU A 194 8.30 4.35 -2.52
N LEU A 195 7.70 5.42 -3.03
CA LEU A 195 7.02 5.40 -4.34
C LEU A 195 7.97 5.19 -5.54
N ASN A 196 9.28 5.30 -5.32
CA ASN A 196 10.32 4.97 -6.28
C ASN A 196 10.82 3.53 -6.17
N THR A 197 11.15 3.04 -4.98
CA THR A 197 11.58 1.66 -4.70
C THR A 197 10.46 0.62 -4.86
N TYR A 198 9.21 0.99 -4.57
CA TYR A 198 8.03 0.11 -4.62
C TYR A 198 7.02 0.58 -5.68
N PRO A 199 7.39 0.51 -6.99
CA PRO A 199 6.57 1.05 -8.06
C PRO A 199 5.25 0.28 -8.21
N SER A 200 4.14 0.99 -8.42
CA SER A 200 2.80 0.37 -8.55
C SER A 200 2.38 -0.53 -7.37
N CYS A 201 2.88 -0.23 -6.17
CA CYS A 201 2.47 -0.84 -4.90
C CYS A 201 1.49 0.04 -4.06
N ILE A 202 0.86 1.08 -4.63
CA ILE A 202 -0.15 1.97 -3.97
C ILE A 202 -1.26 2.36 -4.99
N GLY A 203 -2.55 2.07 -4.73
CA GLY A 203 -3.43 1.53 -5.78
C GLY A 203 -4.93 1.76 -5.66
N GLY A 204 -5.48 1.40 -4.50
CA GLY A 204 -6.78 1.84 -4.02
C GLY A 204 -6.55 2.37 -2.62
N VAL A 205 -6.95 3.61 -2.34
CA VAL A 205 -6.69 4.25 -1.05
C VAL A 205 -8.02 4.82 -0.56
N TYR A 206 -8.57 4.21 0.48
CA TYR A 206 -9.93 4.42 0.95
C TYR A 206 -9.91 5.28 2.21
N VAL A 207 -9.97 6.60 2.04
CA VAL A 207 -9.91 7.56 3.14
C VAL A 207 -11.30 7.71 3.75
N LEU A 208 -11.54 6.95 4.82
CA LEU A 208 -12.73 7.00 5.66
C LEU A 208 -12.67 8.16 6.67
N ASN A 209 -13.83 8.55 7.20
CA ASN A 209 -13.99 9.56 8.26
C ASN A 209 -13.38 10.95 7.95
N TYR A 210 -13.30 11.30 6.66
CA TYR A 210 -12.72 12.56 6.19
C TYR A 210 -13.66 13.75 6.46
N GLY A 211 -13.42 14.45 7.58
CA GLY A 211 -14.10 15.71 7.92
C GLY A 211 -13.42 16.97 7.32
N PRO A 212 -14.09 18.14 7.35
CA PRO A 212 -13.60 19.37 6.74
C PRO A 212 -12.20 19.84 7.21
N LEU A 213 -11.83 19.52 8.46
CA LEU A 213 -10.53 19.83 9.05
C LEU A 213 -9.33 19.30 8.23
N TYR A 214 -9.52 18.20 7.50
CA TYR A 214 -8.45 17.57 6.71
C TYR A 214 -8.26 18.20 5.31
N ASN A 215 -9.10 19.16 4.91
CA ASN A 215 -8.98 19.84 3.60
C ASN A 215 -7.65 20.57 3.41
N THR A 216 -7.11 21.17 4.48
CA THR A 216 -5.78 21.81 4.46
C THR A 216 -4.67 20.77 4.28
N LEU A 217 -4.72 19.67 5.04
CA LEU A 217 -3.74 18.58 4.96
C LEU A 217 -3.74 17.90 3.57
N TRP A 218 -4.92 17.64 3.01
CA TRP A 218 -5.04 17.11 1.65
C TRP A 218 -4.54 18.10 0.59
N SER A 219 -4.73 19.40 0.82
CA SER A 219 -4.22 20.43 -0.11
C SER A 219 -2.71 20.51 -0.12
N VAL A 220 -2.04 20.38 1.03
CA VAL A 220 -0.58 20.23 1.10
C VAL A 220 -0.13 18.92 0.44
N ALA A 221 -0.79 17.80 0.71
CA ALA A 221 -0.42 16.50 0.14
C ALA A 221 -0.48 16.46 -1.40
N LYS A 222 -1.45 17.14 -2.02
CA LYS A 222 -1.56 17.26 -3.50
C LYS A 222 -0.39 17.99 -4.16
N LEU A 223 0.30 18.89 -3.45
CA LEU A 223 1.49 19.60 -3.99
C LEU A 223 2.72 18.68 -4.08
N VAL A 224 2.75 17.63 -3.27
CA VAL A 224 3.86 16.68 -3.16
C VAL A 224 3.63 15.42 -4.00
N LEU A 225 2.41 14.88 -3.96
CA LEU A 225 2.11 13.57 -4.51
C LEU A 225 1.99 13.60 -6.04
N PRO A 226 2.68 12.71 -6.78
CA PRO A 226 2.54 12.63 -8.23
C PRO A 226 1.08 12.41 -8.65
N GLY A 227 0.66 12.99 -9.79
CA GLY A 227 -0.71 12.88 -10.29
C GLY A 227 -1.23 11.44 -10.45
N LYS A 228 -0.32 10.48 -10.70
CA LYS A 228 -0.64 9.03 -10.76
C LYS A 228 -0.92 8.39 -9.40
N ALA A 229 -0.57 9.04 -8.30
CA ALA A 229 -0.85 8.60 -6.92
C ALA A 229 -2.10 9.31 -6.37
N THR A 230 -2.23 10.63 -6.57
CA THR A 230 -3.44 11.38 -6.15
C THR A 230 -4.71 10.85 -6.82
N SER A 231 -4.63 10.42 -8.10
CA SER A 231 -5.73 9.78 -8.83
C SER A 231 -6.13 8.38 -8.32
N ARG A 232 -5.52 7.88 -7.24
CA ARG A 232 -5.84 6.61 -6.56
C ARG A 232 -6.44 6.81 -5.16
N ILE A 233 -6.51 8.07 -4.71
CA ILE A 233 -7.01 8.46 -3.40
C ILE A 233 -8.52 8.74 -3.52
N LEU A 234 -9.30 7.96 -2.77
CA LEU A 234 -10.75 7.95 -2.80
C LEU A 234 -11.26 8.26 -1.39
N PHE A 235 -11.85 9.44 -1.23
CA PHE A 235 -12.54 9.83 0.00
C PHE A 235 -13.92 9.16 0.01
N VAL A 236 -14.16 8.30 1.00
CA VAL A 236 -15.33 7.39 1.03
C VAL A 236 -16.00 7.41 2.40
N ASN A 237 -17.29 7.09 2.41
CA ASN A 237 -18.10 6.78 3.58
C ASN A 237 -18.20 5.25 3.76
N LYS A 238 -18.75 4.80 4.90
CA LYS A 238 -18.90 3.38 5.25
C LYS A 238 -19.68 2.60 4.19
N GLU A 239 -20.63 3.24 3.54
CA GLU A 239 -21.50 2.69 2.50
C GLU A 239 -20.76 2.47 1.17
N LYS A 240 -19.76 3.32 0.85
CA LYS A 240 -18.97 3.21 -0.39
C LYS A 240 -17.75 2.29 -0.25
N VAL A 241 -17.17 2.15 0.94
CA VAL A 241 -16.05 1.19 1.12
C VAL A 241 -16.53 -0.27 0.97
N LYS A 242 -17.79 -0.57 1.31
CA LYS A 242 -18.47 -1.85 1.04
C LYS A 242 -18.54 -2.23 -0.45
N GLN A 243 -18.44 -1.25 -1.35
CA GLN A 243 -18.37 -1.48 -2.81
C GLN A 243 -16.93 -1.82 -3.28
N CYS A 244 -15.97 -1.83 -2.35
CA CYS A 244 -14.55 -2.07 -2.60
C CYS A 244 -13.98 -3.21 -1.74
N ILE A 245 -14.53 -3.45 -0.55
CA ILE A 245 -14.14 -4.49 0.40
C ILE A 245 -15.43 -5.18 0.86
N GLU A 246 -15.45 -6.51 0.86
CA GLU A 246 -16.60 -7.32 1.26
C GLU A 246 -16.94 -7.11 2.74
N GLU A 247 -18.20 -7.23 3.15
CA GLU A 247 -18.58 -6.86 4.53
C GLU A 247 -17.94 -7.81 5.56
N GLU A 248 -17.77 -9.06 5.18
CA GLU A 248 -17.20 -10.17 5.97
C GLU A 248 -15.69 -10.01 6.19
N THR A 249 -15.00 -9.28 5.30
CA THR A 249 -13.56 -8.95 5.39
C THR A 249 -13.28 -7.51 5.84
N LEU A 250 -14.32 -6.67 5.92
CA LEU A 250 -14.23 -5.29 6.38
C LEU A 250 -14.45 -5.20 7.90
N LEU A 251 -13.48 -4.62 8.61
CA LEU A 251 -13.59 -4.40 10.06
C LEU A 251 -14.84 -3.59 10.44
N GLN A 252 -15.45 -3.98 11.56
CA GLN A 252 -16.67 -3.36 12.09
C GLN A 252 -16.51 -1.85 12.37
N GLU A 253 -15.32 -1.40 12.77
CA GLU A 253 -15.03 0.04 12.94
C GLU A 253 -15.20 0.86 11.63
N PHE A 254 -15.02 0.22 10.47
CA PHE A 254 -15.22 0.80 9.14
C PHE A 254 -16.61 0.50 8.55
N GLY A 255 -17.43 -0.31 9.24
CA GLY A 255 -18.83 -0.56 8.89
C GLY A 255 -19.13 -1.93 8.27
N GLY A 256 -18.18 -2.86 8.26
CA GLY A 256 -18.44 -4.26 7.92
C GLY A 256 -18.82 -5.11 9.14
N ASN A 257 -18.72 -6.43 8.95
CA ASN A 257 -19.11 -7.47 9.91
C ASN A 257 -17.89 -8.11 10.60
N ASN A 258 -16.66 -7.81 10.17
CA ASN A 258 -15.47 -8.45 10.72
C ASN A 258 -15.09 -7.88 12.11
N VAL A 259 -15.07 -8.76 13.12
CA VAL A 259 -14.76 -8.43 14.53
C VAL A 259 -13.34 -8.82 14.96
N THR A 260 -12.50 -9.31 14.04
CA THR A 260 -11.15 -9.79 14.38
C THR A 260 -10.27 -8.64 14.87
N THR A 261 -9.79 -8.76 16.11
CA THR A 261 -8.78 -7.84 16.66
C THR A 261 -7.40 -8.27 16.18
N TYR A 262 -6.60 -7.30 15.73
CA TYR A 262 -5.23 -7.55 15.32
C TYR A 262 -4.33 -7.91 16.52
N SER A 263 -3.54 -8.97 16.37
CA SER A 263 -2.35 -9.23 17.18
C SER A 263 -1.16 -9.47 16.23
N PRO A 264 0.03 -8.91 16.51
CA PRO A 264 1.24 -9.22 15.72
C PRO A 264 1.69 -10.67 15.89
N ASP A 265 1.40 -11.28 17.04
CA ASP A 265 1.81 -12.66 17.36
C ASP A 265 1.04 -13.71 16.56
N THR A 266 -0.09 -13.31 15.95
CA THR A 266 -0.95 -14.15 15.09
C THR A 266 -1.04 -13.61 13.67
N ASP A 267 -0.19 -12.67 13.25
CA ASP A 267 -0.14 -12.17 11.86
C ASP A 267 0.70 -13.15 11.00
N PRO A 268 0.09 -13.87 10.02
CA PRO A 268 0.81 -14.87 9.23
C PRO A 268 1.87 -14.26 8.29
N LEU A 269 1.78 -12.96 7.98
CA LEU A 269 2.80 -12.26 7.21
C LEU A 269 3.98 -11.86 8.09
N LEU A 270 3.75 -11.51 9.36
CA LEU A 270 4.85 -11.32 10.31
C LEU A 270 5.52 -12.66 10.66
N ALA A 271 4.75 -13.74 10.82
CA ALA A 271 5.29 -15.08 11.07
C ALA A 271 6.20 -15.59 9.93
N ARG A 272 5.83 -15.34 8.66
CA ARG A 272 6.64 -15.73 7.49
C ARG A 272 7.73 -14.72 7.11
N HIS A 273 7.41 -13.43 7.08
CA HIS A 273 8.26 -12.38 6.48
C HIS A 273 8.76 -11.32 7.45
N GLY A 274 8.28 -11.32 8.69
CA GLY A 274 8.70 -10.36 9.72
C GLY A 274 10.15 -10.52 10.18
N GLY A 275 10.81 -11.61 9.81
CA GLY A 275 12.22 -11.89 10.08
C GLY A 275 12.47 -12.61 11.40
N ARG A 276 13.60 -13.31 11.44
CA ARG A 276 14.20 -13.88 12.66
C ARG A 276 15.54 -13.17 12.89
N PRO A 277 16.02 -13.04 14.14
CA PRO A 277 17.39 -12.57 14.36
C PRO A 277 18.39 -13.51 13.69
N ALA A 278 19.44 -12.95 13.07
CA ALA A 278 20.53 -13.73 12.52
C ALA A 278 21.20 -14.56 13.63
N GLY A 279 21.17 -15.90 13.51
CA GLY A 279 21.78 -16.82 14.47
C GLY A 279 20.89 -17.94 15.04
N ILE A 280 19.62 -18.09 14.63
CA ILE A 280 18.76 -19.20 15.08
C ILE A 280 18.27 -20.04 13.90
N ASN A 281 18.82 -21.26 13.79
CA ASN A 281 18.40 -22.27 12.80
C ASN A 281 16.96 -22.75 13.06
N SER A 282 16.23 -23.08 11.98
CA SER A 282 14.83 -23.51 12.03
C SER A 282 14.64 -24.98 11.69
N SER A 283 13.88 -25.72 12.51
CA SER A 283 13.07 -26.84 12.00
C SER A 283 11.80 -26.29 11.33
N ALA A 284 11.23 -27.06 10.41
CA ALA A 284 10.04 -26.68 9.64
C ALA A 284 8.73 -27.08 10.34
N CYS A 285 7.65 -26.42 9.94
CA CYS A 285 6.28 -26.91 10.07
C CYS A 285 5.64 -26.80 8.68
N GLU A 286 4.83 -27.79 8.30
CA GLU A 286 4.08 -27.84 7.04
C GLU A 286 2.61 -27.44 7.30
N GLU A 287 1.92 -26.89 6.30
CA GLU A 287 0.49 -26.52 6.38
C GLU A 287 -0.30 -27.33 5.32
N GLU A 288 -1.41 -27.95 5.71
CA GLU A 288 -2.28 -28.74 4.81
C GLU A 288 -3.26 -27.85 4.02
N GLU A 289 -3.48 -28.16 2.73
CA GLU A 289 -4.53 -27.50 1.93
C GLU A 289 -5.91 -28.14 2.17
N VAL A 290 -6.89 -27.32 2.57
CA VAL A 290 -8.32 -27.71 2.59
C VAL A 290 -9.05 -27.09 1.40
N GLY A 291 -9.47 -27.94 0.46
CA GLY A 291 -10.19 -27.51 -0.74
C GLY A 291 -11.65 -27.13 -0.49
N GLY A 292 -12.09 -26.01 -1.06
CA GLY A 292 -13.49 -25.58 -1.06
C GLY A 292 -13.94 -25.15 -2.46
N GLU A 293 -15.13 -25.60 -2.89
CA GLU A 293 -15.64 -25.36 -4.25
C GLU A 293 -16.08 -23.90 -4.49
N GLU A 294 -15.84 -23.37 -5.70
CA GLU A 294 -16.30 -22.05 -6.10
C GLU A 294 -17.75 -22.04 -6.61
N ARG A 295 -18.66 -21.38 -5.89
CA ARG A 295 -19.95 -20.93 -6.43
C ARG A 295 -19.89 -19.45 -6.84
N TRP A 296 -19.99 -19.20 -8.14
CA TRP A 296 -20.10 -17.85 -8.71
C TRP A 296 -21.55 -17.54 -9.12
N PRO A 297 -22.24 -16.59 -8.48
CA PRO A 297 -23.46 -16.01 -9.02
C PRO A 297 -23.18 -15.26 -10.34
N LYS A 298 -24.08 -15.40 -11.30
CA LYS A 298 -24.13 -14.56 -12.51
C LYS A 298 -25.11 -13.41 -12.28
N GLU A 299 -25.08 -12.43 -13.18
CA GLU A 299 -26.06 -11.31 -13.27
C GLU A 299 -25.99 -10.23 -12.18
N ILE A 300 -25.07 -9.27 -12.35
CA ILE A 300 -25.28 -7.87 -11.92
C ILE A 300 -24.86 -6.96 -13.09
N ASN A 301 -25.82 -6.58 -13.95
CA ASN A 301 -25.53 -5.74 -15.11
C ASN A 301 -26.75 -4.94 -15.63
N SER A 302 -27.56 -4.40 -14.72
CA SER A 302 -28.84 -3.74 -15.06
C SER A 302 -29.25 -2.63 -14.08
N LEU A 303 -28.38 -1.62 -13.89
CA LEU A 303 -28.75 -0.35 -13.22
C LEU A 303 -28.19 0.83 -14.01
N GLU A 304 -29.09 1.67 -14.52
CA GLU A 304 -28.77 2.91 -15.25
C GLU A 304 -28.30 4.03 -14.30
N PRO A 305 -27.53 5.02 -14.80
CA PRO A 305 -27.03 6.11 -13.96
C PRO A 305 -28.16 7.09 -13.56
N VAL A 306 -28.39 7.19 -12.25
CA VAL A 306 -29.36 8.15 -11.66
C VAL A 306 -29.00 9.60 -12.05
N ALA A 307 -29.99 10.35 -12.52
CA ALA A 307 -29.83 11.73 -12.97
C ALA A 307 -29.41 12.71 -11.84
N PRO A 308 -28.65 13.77 -12.15
CA PRO A 308 -28.19 14.73 -11.14
C PRO A 308 -29.31 15.64 -10.63
N MET A 309 -29.32 15.93 -9.32
CA MET A 309 -30.28 16.84 -8.70
C MET A 309 -30.17 18.28 -9.22
N PRO A 310 -31.30 19.02 -9.32
CA PRO A 310 -31.30 20.41 -9.79
C PRO A 310 -30.64 21.37 -8.79
N LYS A 311 -29.83 22.30 -9.32
CA LYS A 311 -29.22 23.38 -8.54
C LYS A 311 -30.28 24.44 -8.22
N LYS A 312 -30.52 24.76 -6.94
CA LYS A 312 -31.31 25.93 -6.56
C LYS A 312 -30.55 27.20 -6.94
N SER A 313 -31.11 28.01 -7.83
CA SER A 313 -30.62 29.36 -8.13
C SER A 313 -30.92 30.30 -6.97
N MET A 314 -29.99 31.20 -6.65
CA MET A 314 -30.15 32.23 -5.62
C MET A 314 -29.89 33.60 -6.25
N PHE A 315 -30.93 34.21 -6.81
CA PHE A 315 -30.95 35.63 -7.18
C PHE A 315 -32.33 36.21 -6.85
N ALA A 316 -32.34 37.41 -6.26
CA ALA A 316 -33.53 38.04 -5.73
C ALA A 316 -34.27 38.88 -6.79
N ARG A 317 -35.54 39.18 -6.52
CA ARG A 317 -36.26 40.30 -7.13
C ARG A 317 -37.07 41.02 -6.06
N VAL A 318 -36.96 42.35 -6.01
CA VAL A 318 -37.66 43.21 -5.05
C VAL A 318 -38.56 44.16 -5.85
N SER A 319 -39.87 44.15 -5.58
CA SER A 319 -40.80 45.19 -6.04
C SER A 319 -42.10 45.24 -5.24
N MET A 320 -42.20 46.25 -4.38
CA MET A 320 -43.36 47.12 -4.08
C MET A 320 -44.81 46.60 -4.27
N GLY A 321 -45.64 46.79 -3.24
CA GLY A 321 -47.11 46.80 -3.28
C GLY A 321 -47.68 47.38 -1.97
N ARG A 322 -48.82 48.10 -2.00
CA ARG A 322 -49.43 48.81 -0.83
C ARG A 322 -50.87 48.35 -0.55
N GLY A 323 -51.26 48.37 0.73
CA GLY A 323 -52.61 48.14 1.29
C GLY A 323 -52.46 47.65 2.75
N ARG A 324 -53.09 48.15 3.84
CA ARG A 324 -54.42 48.76 4.10
C ARG A 324 -55.57 47.86 3.65
N GLU A 325 -56.57 47.51 4.47
CA GLU A 325 -57.02 47.90 5.84
C GLU A 325 -57.36 46.63 6.67
N MET A 326 -57.27 46.54 8.01
CA MET A 326 -57.90 47.27 9.14
C MET A 326 -59.39 46.96 9.40
N LYS A 327 -59.71 46.04 10.34
CA LYS A 327 -60.58 46.26 11.53
C LYS A 327 -61.02 44.97 12.28
N ALA A 328 -61.21 45.15 13.59
CA ALA A 328 -62.01 44.36 14.55
C ALA A 328 -61.59 42.88 14.81
N ALA A 329 -61.78 42.34 16.02
CA ALA A 329 -62.28 42.93 17.28
C ALA A 329 -61.29 42.71 18.42
#